data_AF-A0A528MZE8-F1
#
_entry.id   AF-A0A528MZE8-F1
#
_cell.length_a   1.000
_cell.length_b   1.000
_cell.length_c   1.000
_cell.angle_alpha   90.00
_cell.angle_beta   90.00
_cell.angle_gamma   90.00
#
_symmetry.space_group_name_H-M   'P 1'
#
loop_
_entity.id
_entity.type
_entity.pdbx_description
1 polymer ?
#
loop_
_entity_poly.entity_id
_entity_poly.type
_entity_poly.pdbx_seq_one_letter_code
_entity_poly.pdbx_strand_id
1 'polypeptide(L)' 'QSAAINLAIARYGDGAEYFIRIDAHGGYPPDYCDRLIEEALATGADSVVVSMLTSGSGTVQNAVAAAQNSK' A
#
# COMPACT_ATOMS: atom_id res chain seq x y z
N GLN A 1 -5.36 13.53 -0.78
CA GLN A 1 -5.76 12.19 -1.28
C GLN A 1 -7.21 11.84 -0.96
N SER A 2 -7.76 12.16 0.22
CA SER A 2 -9.08 11.66 0.67
C SER A 2 -10.26 11.97 -0.27
N ALA A 3 -10.33 13.15 -0.88
CA ALA A 3 -11.40 13.49 -1.81
C ALA A 3 -11.44 12.59 -3.06
N ALA A 4 -10.27 12.25 -3.61
CA ALA A 4 -10.18 11.38 -4.78
C ALA A 4 -10.59 9.93 -4.45
N ILE A 5 -10.22 9.45 -3.26
CA ILE A 5 -10.60 8.12 -2.76
C ILE A 5 -12.12 8.05 -2.59
N ASN A 6 -12.72 9.03 -1.91
CA ASN A 6 -14.17 9.06 -1.71
C ASN A 6 -14.92 9.05 -3.05
N LEU A 7 -14.43 9.81 -4.03
CA LEU A 7 -15.01 9.82 -5.37
C LEU A 7 -14.86 8.48 -6.09
N ALA A 8 -13.71 7.81 -5.97
CA ALA A 8 -13.48 6.50 -6.56
C ALA A 8 -14.43 5.45 -5.97
N ILE A 9 -14.59 5.43 -4.64
CA ILE A 9 -15.52 4.53 -3.96
C ILE A 9 -16.96 4.81 -4.40
N ALA A 10 -17.36 6.09 -4.43
CA ALA A 10 -18.71 6.46 -4.85
C ALA A 10 -19.02 6.08 -6.31
N ARG A 11 -18.01 6.01 -7.18
CA ARG A 11 -18.18 5.71 -8.61
C ARG A 11 -18.00 4.23 -8.96
N TYR A 12 -17.16 3.52 -8.22
CA TYR A 12 -16.67 2.18 -8.60
C TYR A 12 -16.73 1.15 -7.47
N GLY A 13 -17.17 1.54 -6.27
CA GLY A 13 -17.21 0.65 -5.11
C GLY A 13 -18.40 -0.31 -5.10
N ASP A 14 -19.42 -0.09 -5.93
CA ASP A 14 -20.58 -0.98 -5.98
C ASP A 14 -20.17 -2.37 -6.47
N GLY A 15 -20.50 -3.41 -5.69
CA GLY A 15 -20.10 -4.80 -5.93
C GLY A 15 -18.63 -5.14 -5.62
N ALA A 16 -17.82 -4.18 -5.17
CA ALA A 16 -16.45 -4.44 -4.73
C ALA A 16 -16.41 -4.80 -3.23
N GLU A 17 -15.85 -5.96 -2.90
CA GLU A 17 -15.71 -6.43 -1.50
C GLU A 17 -14.52 -5.78 -0.79
N TYR A 18 -13.45 -5.49 -1.53
CA TYR A 18 -12.21 -4.92 -1.01
C TYR A 18 -11.82 -3.64 -1.76
N PHE A 19 -11.25 -2.69 -1.01
CA PHE A 19 -10.64 -1.48 -1.57
C PHE A 19 -9.15 -1.44 -1.22
N ILE A 20 -8.29 -1.44 -2.24
CA ILE A 20 -6.83 -1.36 -2.07
C ILE A 20 -6.36 0.03 -2.46
N ARG A 21 -5.63 0.69 -1.55
CA ARG A 21 -4.97 1.97 -1.80
C ARG A 21 -3.48 1.77 -2.04
N ILE A 22 -2.98 2.33 -3.13
CA ILE A 22 -1.57 2.24 -3.55
C ILE A 22 -1.02 3.64 -3.82
N ASP A 23 0.23 3.90 -3.47
CA ASP A 23 0.91 5.14 -3.85
C ASP A 23 1.44 5.03 -5.29
N ALA A 24 1.20 6.06 -6.13
CA ALA A 24 1.62 6.06 -7.53
C ALA A 24 3.15 6.02 -7.73
N HIS A 25 3.93 6.38 -6.71
CA HIS A 25 5.39 6.41 -6.73
C HIS A 25 6.01 5.24 -5.95
N GLY A 26 5.19 4.42 -5.30
CA GLY A 26 5.67 3.24 -4.58
C GLY A 26 6.05 2.11 -5.53
N GLY A 27 7.15 1.43 -5.22
CA GLY A 27 7.49 0.15 -5.85
C GLY A 27 6.78 -0.99 -5.12
N TYR A 28 5.99 -1.77 -5.85
CA TYR A 28 5.28 -2.93 -5.32
C TYR A 28 5.60 -4.17 -6.15
N PRO A 29 5.66 -5.37 -5.54
CA PRO A 29 5.82 -6.60 -6.31
C PRO A 29 4.57 -6.83 -7.20
N PRO A 30 4.71 -7.57 -8.32
CA PRO A 30 3.60 -7.76 -9.27
C PRO A 30 2.33 -8.40 -8.68
N ASP A 31 2.50 -9.23 -7.66
CA ASP A 31 1.45 -9.98 -6.95
C ASP A 31 0.93 -9.25 -5.69
N TYR A 32 1.29 -7.97 -5.50
CA TYR A 32 1.02 -7.24 -4.26
C TYR A 32 -0.46 -7.22 -3.87
N CYS A 33 -1.35 -6.94 -4.83
CA CYS A 33 -2.79 -6.91 -4.56
C CYS A 33 -3.33 -8.29 -4.16
N ASP A 34 -2.92 -9.35 -4.85
CA ASP A 34 -3.36 -10.71 -4.57
C ASP A 34 -2.97 -11.12 -3.14
N ARG A 35 -1.73 -10.82 -2.75
CA ARG A 35 -1.24 -11.09 -1.39
C ARG A 35 -2.02 -10.35 -0.29
N LEU A 36 -2.48 -9.13 -0.55
CA LEU A 36 -3.30 -8.39 0.41
C LEU A 36 -4.68 -9.05 0.61
N ILE A 37 -5.28 -9.52 -0.49
CA ILE A 37 -6.56 -10.23 -0.45
C ILE A 37 -6.40 -11.58 0.26
N GLU A 38 -5.37 -12.34 -0.09
CA GLU A 38 -5.06 -13.62 0.57
C GLU A 38 -4.90 -13.47 2.08
N GLU A 39 -4.15 -12.45 2.53
CA GLU A 39 -3.97 -12.18 3.96
C GLU A 39 -5.28 -11.79 4.65
N ALA A 40 -6.10 -10.93 4.01
CA ALA A 40 -7.39 -10.52 4.54
C ALA A 40 -8.34 -11.72 4.71
N LEU A 41 -8.38 -12.62 3.71
CA LEU A 41 -9.19 -13.83 3.76
C LEU A 41 -8.66 -14.85 4.78
N ALA A 42 -7.35 -15.05 4.84
CA ALA A 42 -6.73 -16.01 5.76
C ALA A 42 -6.92 -15.62 7.23
N THR A 43 -6.92 -14.34 7.52
CA THR A 43 -7.02 -13.80 8.90
C THR A 43 -8.43 -13.33 9.27
N GLY A 44 -9.30 -13.09 8.29
CA GLY A 44 -10.58 -12.43 8.49
C GLY A 44 -10.44 -10.95 8.89
N ALA A 45 -9.32 -10.31 8.52
CA ALA A 45 -9.06 -8.92 8.90
C ALA A 45 -9.92 -7.93 8.10
N ASP A 46 -10.50 -6.95 8.81
CA ASP A 46 -11.19 -5.81 8.18
C ASP A 46 -10.24 -4.86 7.43
N SER A 47 -8.95 -4.91 7.76
CA SER A 47 -7.91 -4.10 7.13
C SER A 47 -6.54 -4.76 7.24
N VAL A 48 -5.84 -4.85 6.11
CA VAL A 48 -4.44 -5.28 6.04
C VAL A 48 -3.55 -4.06 5.77
N VAL A 49 -2.50 -3.89 6.58
CA VAL A 49 -1.52 -2.81 6.41
C VAL A 49 -0.12 -3.38 6.30
N VAL A 50 0.66 -2.85 5.35
CA VAL A 50 2.02 -3.31 5.07
C VAL A 50 3.00 -2.20 5.40
N SER A 51 4.09 -2.56 6.10
CA SER A 51 5.19 -1.64 6.34
C SER A 51 5.97 -1.41 5.03
N MET A 52 6.14 -0.15 4.66
CA MET A 52 6.94 0.23 3.48
C MET A 52 8.41 0.37 3.87
N LEU A 53 9.31 -0.06 2.98
CA LEU A 53 10.73 0.25 3.09
C LEU A 53 11.04 1.51 2.28
N THR A 54 11.73 2.45 2.89
CA THR A 54 12.24 3.64 2.21
C THR A 54 13.44 3.25 1.35
N SER A 55 13.50 3.75 0.12
CA SER A 55 14.64 3.57 -0.79
C SER A 55 15.14 4.91 -1.32
N GLY A 56 16.40 4.96 -1.73
CA GLY A 56 17.07 6.12 -2.30
C GLY A 56 18.03 5.70 -3.42
N SER A 57 18.49 6.65 -4.23
CA SER A 57 19.45 6.39 -5.31
C SER A 57 20.82 7.04 -5.09
N GLY A 58 20.90 8.06 -4.24
CA GLY A 58 22.16 8.76 -3.89
C GLY A 58 22.66 8.44 -2.48
N THR A 59 23.95 8.73 -2.21
CA THR A 59 24.59 8.43 -0.91
C THR A 59 23.85 9.03 0.29
N VAL A 60 23.39 10.28 0.18
CA VAL A 60 22.60 10.93 1.24
C VAL A 60 21.22 10.29 1.37
N GLN A 61 20.55 9.98 0.26
CA GLN A 61 19.22 9.35 0.28
C GLN A 61 19.28 7.94 0.87
N ASN A 62 20.34 7.18 0.60
CA ASN A 62 20.54 5.85 1.17
C ASN A 62 20.79 5.90 2.68
N ALA A 63 21.58 6.86 3.16
CA ALA A 63 21.80 7.06 4.58
C ALA A 63 20.50 7.44 5.30
N VAL A 64 19.70 8.35 4.71
CA VAL A 64 18.38 8.73 5.23
C VAL A 64 17.42 7.53 5.20
N ALA A 65 17.38 6.76 4.11
CA ALA A 65 16.55 5.57 4.00
C ALA A 65 16.92 4.52 5.07
N ALA A 66 18.21 4.27 5.29
CA ALA A 66 18.68 3.37 6.34
C ALA A 66 18.22 3.83 7.73
N ALA A 67 18.34 5.13 8.04
CA ALA A 67 17.87 5.70 9.30
C ALA A 67 16.34 5.67 9.45
N GLN A 68 15.57 5.85 8.37
CA GLN A 68 14.11 5.75 8.39
C GLN A 68 13.64 4.30 8.56
N ASN A 69 14.40 3.34 8.05
CA ASN A 69 14.07 1.92 8.15
C ASN A 69 14.60 1.27 9.44
N SER A 70 15.43 1.96 10.24
CA SER A 70 15.90 1.45 11.54
C SER A 70 14.82 1.64 12.60
N LYS A 71 14.29 0.53 13.11
CA LYS A 71 13.38 0.50 14.26
C LYS A 71 14.10 0.72 15.58
#